data_AF-A0A821V8V6-F1
#
_entry.id   AF-A0A821V8V6-F1
#
_cell.length_a   1.000
_cell.length_b   1.000
_cell.length_c   1.000
_cell.angle_alpha   90.00
_cell.angle_beta   90.00
_cell.angle_gamma   90.00
#
_symmetry.space_group_name_H-M   'P 1'
#
loop_
_entity.id
_entity.type
_entity.pdbx_description
1 polymer ?
#
loop_
_entity_poly.entity_id
_entity_poly.type
_entity_poly.pdbx_seq_one_letter_code
_entity_poly.pdbx_strand_id
1 'polypeptide(L)' 'MEWEGPAKQGLYDPQNEHEACGVGFVVAIDGKRTHKIVRDAETLAKRMEHRGACACDNDTGDGAGVLTAIPHQFYCAQLR' A
#
# COMPACT_ATOMS: atom_id res chain seq x y z
N MET A 1 -4.20 -8.50 15.79
CA MET A 1 -3.30 -7.43 16.28
C MET A 1 -4.15 -6.19 16.30
N GLU A 2 -4.57 -5.73 17.47
CA GLU A 2 -5.41 -4.54 17.59
C GLU A 2 -4.54 -3.29 17.35
N TRP A 3 -4.87 -2.54 16.30
CA TRP A 3 -4.28 -1.23 16.04
C TRP A 3 -5.01 -0.21 16.91
N GLU A 4 -4.35 0.25 17.97
CA GLU A 4 -4.78 1.44 18.70
C GLU A 4 -4.15 2.65 17.99
N GLY A 5 -4.99 3.49 17.37
CA GLY A 5 -4.54 4.67 16.62
C GLY A 5 -3.65 5.62 17.45
N PRO A 6 -2.97 6.58 16.80
CA PRO A 6 -2.03 7.46 17.49
C PRO A 6 -2.71 8.27 18.60
N ALA A 7 -1.95 8.59 19.66
CA ALA A 7 -2.46 9.44 20.74
C ALA A 7 -2.79 10.86 20.25
N LYS A 8 -3.74 11.51 20.92
CA LYS A 8 -4.13 12.91 20.65
C LYS A 8 -2.90 13.83 20.67
N GLN A 9 -2.66 14.57 19.58
CA GLN A 9 -1.47 15.43 19.43
C GLN A 9 -1.78 16.73 18.66
N GLY A 10 -1.52 17.88 19.27
CA GLY A 10 -1.83 19.18 18.65
C GLY A 10 -3.32 19.33 18.32
N LEU A 11 -3.64 19.62 17.06
CA LEU A 11 -5.03 19.70 16.55
C LEU A 11 -5.62 18.34 16.16
N TYR A 12 -4.83 17.26 16.15
CA TYR A 12 -5.32 15.92 15.86
C TYR A 12 -6.12 15.37 17.05
N ASP A 13 -7.37 14.97 16.81
CA ASP A 13 -8.25 14.29 17.76
C ASP A 13 -8.63 12.90 17.21
N PRO A 14 -8.23 11.79 17.85
CA PRO A 14 -8.53 10.44 17.40
C PRO A 14 -10.04 10.17 17.21
N GLN A 15 -10.91 10.90 17.91
CA GLN A 15 -12.36 10.75 17.76
C GLN A 15 -12.89 11.21 16.40
N ASN A 16 -12.12 12.04 15.67
CA ASN A 16 -12.48 12.53 14.35
C ASN A 16 -11.81 11.71 13.22
N GLU A 17 -11.05 10.67 13.56
CA GLU A 17 -10.46 9.75 12.58
C GLU A 17 -11.60 8.98 11.88
N HIS A 18 -11.66 9.09 10.56
CA HIS A 18 -12.58 8.32 9.74
C HIS A 18 -11.78 7.44 8.80
N GLU A 19 -12.18 6.18 8.70
CA GLU A 19 -11.56 5.24 7.79
C GLU A 19 -11.95 5.56 6.34
N ALA A 20 -10.94 5.74 5.50
CA ALA A 20 -11.05 5.73 4.05
C ALA A 20 -9.96 4.79 3.53
N CYS A 21 -10.12 4.22 2.33
CA CYS A 21 -9.10 3.35 1.75
C CYS A 21 -7.73 4.03 1.65
N GLY A 22 -6.67 3.26 1.89
CA GLY A 22 -5.28 3.66 1.72
C GLY A 22 -4.89 3.91 0.27
N VAL A 23 -4.28 5.06 -0.05
CA VAL A 23 -3.65 5.32 -1.35
C VAL A 23 -2.28 5.96 -1.18
N GLY A 24 -1.35 5.66 -2.08
CA GLY A 24 -0.03 6.26 -2.11
C GLY A 24 0.72 5.93 -3.40
N PHE A 25 1.88 6.56 -3.60
CA PHE A 25 2.72 6.35 -4.77
C PHE A 25 4.20 6.38 -4.38
N VAL A 26 5.04 5.73 -5.20
CA VAL A 26 6.50 5.78 -5.09
C VAL A 26 7.04 6.18 -6.46
N VAL A 27 8.06 7.04 -6.49
CA VAL A 27 8.72 7.48 -7.72
C VAL A 27 10.24 7.42 -7.58
N ALA A 28 10.91 6.96 -8.64
CA ALA A 28 12.36 7.07 -8.75
C ALA A 28 12.70 8.43 -9.35
N ILE A 29 13.19 9.36 -8.53
CA ILE A 29 13.47 10.75 -8.94
C ILE A 29 14.58 10.81 -9.99
N ASP A 30 15.51 9.85 -9.97
CA ASP A 30 16.59 9.71 -10.95
C ASP A 30 16.16 9.07 -12.29
N GLY A 31 14.89 8.66 -12.39
CA GLY A 31 14.31 8.03 -13.58
C GLY A 31 14.80 6.60 -13.84
N LYS A 32 15.61 6.00 -12.97
CA LYS A 32 16.14 4.65 -13.18
C LYS A 32 15.11 3.59 -12.84
N ARG A 33 14.82 2.72 -13.81
CA ARG A 33 13.94 1.56 -13.60
C ARG A 33 14.64 0.51 -12.75
N THR A 34 14.06 0.16 -11.62
CA THR A 34 14.58 -0.87 -10.71
C THR A 34 13.43 -1.65 -10.09
N HIS A 35 13.66 -2.91 -9.68
CA HIS A 35 12.67 -3.69 -8.94
C HIS A 35 12.44 -3.14 -7.52
N LYS A 36 13.33 -2.28 -7.01
CA LYS A 36 13.20 -1.64 -5.70
C LYS A 36 11.87 -0.89 -5.57
N ILE A 37 11.44 -0.16 -6.61
CA ILE A 37 10.21 0.64 -6.55
C ILE A 37 8.95 -0.21 -6.31
N VAL A 38 8.92 -1.45 -6.83
CA VAL A 38 7.83 -2.40 -6.61
C VAL A 38 7.84 -2.92 -5.16
N ARG A 39 9.02 -3.14 -4.57
CA ARG A 39 9.16 -3.54 -3.16
C ARG A 39 8.82 -2.42 -2.19
N ASP A 40 9.14 -1.19 -2.56
CA ASP A 40 8.76 -0.01 -1.79
C ASP A 40 7.23 0.16 -1.82
N ALA A 41 6.58 -0.07 -2.97
CA ALA A 41 5.12 -0.05 -3.10
C ALA A 41 4.44 -1.17 -2.27
N GLU A 42 5.01 -2.38 -2.23
CA GLU A 42 4.57 -3.46 -1.34
C GLU A 42 4.64 -3.04 0.13
N THR A 43 5.75 -2.43 0.53
CA THR A 43 5.93 -1.91 1.90
C THR A 43 4.90 -0.84 2.22
N LEU A 44 4.68 0.10 1.29
CA LEU A 44 3.67 1.16 1.42
C LEU A 44 2.27 0.56 1.63
N ALA A 45 1.88 -0.42 0.80
CA ALA A 45 0.58 -1.10 0.91
C ALA A 45 0.40 -1.77 2.29
N LYS A 46 1.40 -2.53 2.75
CA LYS A 46 1.39 -3.16 4.10
C LYS A 46 1.25 -2.16 5.24
N ARG A 47 1.79 -0.94 5.08
CA ARG A 47 1.64 0.13 6.09
C ARG A 47 0.24 0.73 6.11
N MET A 48 -0.57 0.52 5.08
CA MET A 48 -1.95 0.98 5.01
C MET A 48 -2.97 -0.10 5.38
N GLU A 49 -2.55 -1.26 5.91
CA GLU A 49 -3.43 -2.36 6.32
C GLU A 49 -4.53 -1.92 7.28
N HIS A 50 -4.20 -1.04 8.23
CA HIS A 50 -5.14 -0.44 9.19
C HIS A 50 -6.24 0.42 8.54
N ARG A 51 -6.17 0.67 7.23
CA ARG A 51 -7.15 1.41 6.42
C ARG A 51 -7.87 0.49 5.41
N GLY A 52 -7.63 -0.81 5.50
CA GLY A 52 -8.30 -1.83 4.71
C GLY A 52 -9.47 -2.45 5.48
N ALA A 53 -10.39 -3.06 4.75
CA ALA A 53 -11.44 -3.89 5.31
C ALA A 53 -11.07 -5.37 5.14
N CYS A 54 -11.44 -6.18 6.13
CA CYS A 54 -11.23 -7.62 6.16
C CYS A 54 -12.57 -8.33 6.42
N ALA A 55 -12.74 -9.51 5.85
CA ALA A 55 -13.87 -10.39 6.11
C ALA A 55 -13.82 -10.94 7.55
N CYS A 56 -14.86 -11.69 7.93
CA CYS A 56 -14.97 -12.26 9.28
C CYS A 56 -13.95 -13.37 9.60
N ASP A 57 -13.16 -13.81 8.62
CA ASP A 57 -12.09 -14.80 8.79
C ASP A 57 -10.75 -14.20 9.24
N ASN A 58 -10.64 -12.86 9.30
CA ASN A 58 -9.39 -12.13 9.57
C ASN A 58 -8.24 -12.49 8.60
N ASP A 59 -8.53 -12.96 7.39
CA ASP A 59 -7.55 -13.34 6.37
C ASP A 59 -7.91 -12.73 5.00
N THR A 60 -9.19 -12.76 4.63
CA THR A 60 -9.64 -12.27 3.32
C THR A 60 -9.85 -10.75 3.36
N GLY A 61 -9.02 -10.01 2.63
CA GLY A 61 -9.18 -8.55 2.46
C GLY A 61 -10.11 -8.19 1.29
N ASP A 62 -10.76 -7.02 1.37
CA ASP A 62 -11.63 -6.50 0.29
C ASP A 62 -10.86 -6.23 -1.01
N GLY A 63 -9.58 -5.83 -0.90
CA GLY A 63 -8.70 -5.69 -2.05
C GLY A 63 -7.47 -4.81 -1.80
N ALA A 64 -6.36 -5.18 -2.45
CA ALA A 64 -5.15 -4.39 -2.55
C ALA A 64 -4.61 -4.46 -3.97
N GLY A 65 -3.93 -3.40 -4.44
CA GLY A 65 -3.43 -3.36 -5.81
C GLY A 65 -2.30 -2.35 -5.99
N VAL A 66 -1.54 -2.53 -7.08
CA VAL A 66 -0.49 -1.62 -7.49
C VAL A 66 -0.57 -1.41 -9.00
N LEU A 67 -0.50 -0.14 -9.42
CA LEU A 67 -0.29 0.22 -10.82
C LEU A 67 1.20 0.44 -11.06
N THR A 68 1.76 -0.25 -12.05
CA THR A 68 3.16 -0.10 -12.46
C THR A 68 3.27 0.19 -13.95
N ALA A 69 4.46 0.62 -14.38
CA ALA A 69 4.81 0.55 -15.79
C ALA A 69 4.83 -0.92 -16.26
N ILE A 70 4.63 -1.14 -17.57
CA ILE A 70 4.70 -2.48 -18.18
C ILE A 70 6.10 -3.07 -17.93
N PRO A 71 6.21 -4.25 -17.28
CA PRO A 71 7.49 -4.90 -17.01
C PRO A 71 8.00 -5.63 -18.26
N HIS A 72 8.39 -4.87 -19.28
CA HIS A 72 8.71 -5.37 -20.62
C HIS A 72 9.71 -6.54 -20.63
N GLN A 73 10.80 -6.45 -19.84
CA GLN A 73 11.80 -7.51 -19.75
C GLN A 73 11.23 -8.84 -19.25
N PHE A 74 10.31 -8.80 -18.29
CA PHE A 74 9.65 -9.99 -17.76
C PHE A 74 8.72 -10.62 -18.81
N TYR A 75 7.88 -9.81 -19.46
CA TYR A 75 7.00 -10.31 -20.53
C TYR A 75 7.78 -10.85 -21.73
N CYS A 76 8.87 -10.19 -22.14
CA CYS A 76 9.73 -10.72 -23.21
C CYS A 76 10.39 -12.06 -22.84
N ALA A 77 10.63 -12.33 -21.56
CA ALA A 77 11.20 -13.60 -21.11
C ALA A 77 10.15 -14.73 -21.01
N GLN A 78 8.92 -14.42 -20.59
CA GLN A 78 7.85 -15.42 -20.40
C GLN A 78 7.02 -15.73 -21.65
N LEU A 79 6.89 -14.77 -22.57
CA LEU A 79 6.01 -14.89 -23.76
C LEU A 79 6.77 -15.29 -25.03
N ARG A 80 8.01 -15.79 -24.87
CA ARG A 80 8.78 -16.45 -25.94
C ARG A 80 8.62 -17.96 -25.82
#